data_AF-A0A645ICU8-F1
#
_entry.id   AF-A0A645ICU8-F1
#
_cell.length_a   1.000
_cell.length_b   1.000
_cell.length_c   1.000
_cell.angle_alpha   90.00
_cell.angle_beta   90.00
_cell.angle_gamma   90.00
#
_symmetry.space_group_name_H-M   'P 1'
#
loop_
_entity.id
_entity.type
_entity.pdbx_description
1 polymer ?
#
loop_
_entity_poly.entity_id
_entity_poly.type
_entity_poly.pdbx_seq_one_letter_code
_entity_poly.pdbx_strand_id
1 'polypeptide(L)' 'MAPEAPAIPAFPVLGWSYENGLYCISEADADALLDYGENALPLFAHRYDQYLRQVDLILDALAGP' A
#
# COMPACT_ATOMS: atom_id res chain seq x y z
N MET A 1 -23.75 7.08 2.11
CA MET A 1 -22.47 7.69 1.66
C MET A 1 -21.63 6.57 1.09
N ALA A 2 -20.97 6.79 -0.05
CA ALA A 2 -20.06 5.78 -0.59
C ALA A 2 -18.91 5.53 0.40
N PRO A 3 -18.44 4.28 0.56
CA PRO A 3 -17.26 4.01 1.36
C PRO A 3 -16.06 4.78 0.81
N GLU A 4 -15.14 5.17 1.67
CA GLU A 4 -13.90 5.84 1.26
C GLU A 4 -12.91 4.79 0.76
N ALA A 5 -12.27 5.05 -0.39
CA ALA A 5 -11.27 4.15 -0.92
C ALA A 5 -9.98 4.22 -0.08
N PRO A 6 -9.32 3.09 0.21
CA PRO A 6 -8.06 3.12 0.91
C PRO A 6 -7.01 3.86 0.08
N ALA A 7 -6.18 4.66 0.74
CA ALA A 7 -5.06 5.34 0.09
C ALA A 7 -3.95 4.33 -0.24
N ILE A 8 -3.38 4.46 -1.44
CA ILE A 8 -2.19 3.70 -1.83
C ILE A 8 -1.03 4.19 -0.95
N PRO A 9 -0.27 3.28 -0.30
CA PRO A 9 0.87 3.69 0.49
C PRO A 9 1.94 4.31 -0.41
N ALA A 10 2.52 5.43 0.04
CA ALA A 10 3.59 6.10 -0.68
C ALA A 10 4.87 5.27 -0.62
N PHE A 11 5.60 5.20 -1.74
CA PHE A 11 6.91 4.58 -1.77
C PHE A 11 7.88 5.35 -0.84
N PRO A 12 8.68 4.67 0.00
CA PRO A 12 9.57 5.34 0.94
C PRO A 12 10.65 6.13 0.20
N VAL A 13 11.03 7.27 0.76
CA VAL A 13 12.18 8.04 0.28
C VAL A 13 13.44 7.37 0.81
N LEU A 14 14.31 6.89 -0.08
CA LEU A 14 15.53 6.18 0.28
C LEU A 14 16.76 7.07 0.11
N GLY A 15 17.60 7.12 1.14
CA GLY A 15 18.93 7.71 1.07
C GLY A 15 19.92 6.77 0.38
N TRP A 16 20.61 7.25 -0.66
CA TRP A 16 21.67 6.49 -1.33
C TRP A 16 23.02 7.13 -1.03
N SER A 17 23.98 6.32 -0.59
CA SER A 17 25.40 6.69 -0.50
C SER A 17 26.21 5.94 -1.55
N TYR A 18 27.42 6.42 -1.83
CA TYR A 18 28.37 5.74 -2.71
C TYR A 18 29.67 5.49 -1.94
N GLU A 19 29.94 4.21 -1.67
CA GLU A 19 31.03 3.77 -0.80
C GLU A 19 31.72 2.56 -1.42
N ASN A 20 33.06 2.54 -1.38
CA ASN A 20 33.87 1.44 -1.93
C ASN A 20 33.57 1.07 -3.39
N GLY A 21 33.11 2.03 -4.19
CA GLY A 21 32.75 1.80 -5.58
C GLY A 21 31.34 1.26 -5.80
N LEU A 22 30.50 1.21 -4.76
CA LEU A 22 29.15 0.65 -4.79
C LEU A 22 28.13 1.67 -4.28
N TYR A 23 26.92 1.62 -4.81
CA TYR A 23 25.79 2.35 -4.24
C TYR A 23 25.21 1.56 -3.08
N CYS A 24 25.09 2.21 -1.94
CA CYS A 24 24.61 1.64 -0.69
C CYS A 24 23.38 2.41 -0.21
N ILE A 25 22.54 1.73 0.57
CA ILE A 25 21.49 2.34 1.36
C ILE A 25 21.77 2.07 2.83
N SER A 26 21.28 2.91 3.73
CA SER A 26 21.38 2.63 5.16
C SER A 26 20.51 1.44 5.55
N GLU A 27 20.79 0.81 6.69
CA GLU A 27 19.93 -0.22 7.27
C GLU A 27 18.50 0.30 7.48
N ALA A 28 18.36 1.54 7.96
CA ALA A 28 17.05 2.16 8.15
C ALA A 28 16.28 2.36 6.83
N ASP A 29 16.96 2.69 5.73
CA ASP A 29 16.35 2.78 4.40
C ASP A 29 15.94 1.39 3.88
N ALA A 30 16.77 0.37 4.14
CA ALA A 30 16.44 -1.01 3.81
C ALA A 30 15.20 -1.49 4.58
N ASP A 31 15.14 -1.23 5.88
CA ASP A 31 13.98 -1.55 6.73
C ASP A 31 12.72 -0.84 6.26
N ALA A 32 12.81 0.45 5.90
CA ALA A 32 11.66 1.19 5.36
C ALA A 32 11.16 0.60 4.03
N LEU A 33 12.08 0.16 3.15
CA LEU A 33 11.73 -0.51 1.90
C LEU A 33 11.08 -1.87 2.15
N LEU A 34 11.60 -2.65 3.11
CA LEU A 34 11.05 -3.94 3.49
C LEU A 34 9.66 -3.77 4.12
N ASP A 35 9.48 -2.85 5.05
CA ASP A 35 8.18 -2.56 5.67
C ASP A 35 7.13 -2.14 4.63
N TYR A 36 7.52 -1.32 3.65
CA TYR A 36 6.65 -0.94 2.54
C TYR A 36 6.16 -2.18 1.75
N GLY A 37 7.08 -3.09 1.42
CA GLY A 37 6.79 -4.29 0.64
C GLY A 37 6.02 -5.37 1.42
N GLU A 38 6.40 -5.60 2.67
CA GLU A 38 5.94 -6.75 3.47
C GLU A 38 4.73 -6.42 4.34
N ASN A 39 4.52 -5.14 4.70
CA ASN A 39 3.43 -4.72 5.57
C ASN A 39 2.48 -3.75 4.87
N ALA A 40 2.98 -2.64 4.34
CA ALA A 40 2.11 -1.57 3.82
C ALA A 40 1.31 -2.00 2.59
N LEU A 41 1.97 -2.63 1.60
CA LEU A 41 1.31 -3.12 0.39
C LEU A 41 0.29 -4.25 0.67
N PRO A 42 0.61 -5.29 1.47
CA PRO A 42 -0.38 -6.32 1.82
C PRO A 42 -1.58 -5.77 2.60
N LEU A 43 -1.35 -4.84 3.53
CA LEU A 43 -2.43 -4.19 4.27
C LEU A 43 -3.34 -3.37 3.33
N PHE A 44 -2.75 -2.63 2.39
CA PHE A 44 -3.51 -1.92 1.35
C PHE A 44 -4.34 -2.89 0.52
N ALA A 45 -3.74 -3.99 0.03
CA ALA A 45 -4.44 -4.98 -0.77
C ALA A 45 -5.66 -5.56 -0.02
N HIS A 46 -5.49 -5.88 1.27
CA HIS A 46 -6.59 -6.37 2.09
C HIS A 46 -7.71 -5.34 2.25
N ARG A 47 -7.37 -4.08 2.55
CA ARG A 47 -8.35 -2.98 2.66
C ARG A 47 -9.06 -2.70 1.35
N TYR A 48 -8.35 -2.80 0.23
CA TYR A 48 -8.91 -2.59 -1.09
C TYR A 48 -9.91 -3.69 -1.47
N ASP A 49 -9.59 -4.95 -1.19
CA ASP A 49 -10.54 -6.06 -1.36
C ASP A 49 -11.81 -5.88 -0.51
N GLN A 50 -11.66 -5.45 0.76
CA GLN A 50 -12.81 -5.11 1.60
C GLN A 50 -13.64 -3.97 1.03
N TYR A 51 -12.99 -2.92 0.53
CA TYR A 51 -13.65 -1.79 -0.11
C TYR A 51 -14.47 -2.22 -1.33
N LEU A 52 -13.89 -3.05 -2.21
CA LEU A 52 -14.60 -3.58 -3.39
C LEU A 52 -15.85 -4.36 -2.99
N ARG A 53 -15.73 -5.28 -2.02
CA ARG A 53 -16.87 -6.03 -1.51
C ARG A 53 -17.97 -5.12 -0.95
N GLN A 54 -17.61 -4.04 -0.27
CA GLN A 54 -18.60 -3.08 0.23
C GLN A 54 -19.30 -2.33 -0.90
N VAL A 55 -18.56 -1.92 -1.93
CA VAL A 55 -19.12 -1.27 -3.12
C VAL A 55 -20.08 -2.22 -3.84
N ASP A 56 -19.68 -3.47 -4.06
CA ASP A 56 -20.51 -4.48 -4.73
C ASP A 56 -21.83 -4.68 -3.99
N LEU A 57 -21.79 -4.83 -2.66
CA LEU A 57 -23.01 -4.95 -1.83
C LEU A 57 -23.95 -3.73 -1.97
N ILE A 58 -23.39 -2.53 -2.08
CA ILE A 58 -24.19 -1.31 -2.29
C ILE A 58 -24.79 -1.31 -3.68
N LEU A 59 -24.02 -1.68 -4.71
CA LEU A 59 -24.49 -1.76 -6.09
C LEU A 59 -25.60 -2.81 -6.24
N ASP A 60 -25.44 -3.98 -5.65
CA ASP A 60 -26.45 -5.05 -5.63
C ASP A 60 -27.75 -4.57 -4.96
N ALA A 61 -27.65 -3.88 -3.82
CA ALA A 61 -28.81 -3.32 -3.14
C ALA A 61 -29.53 -2.23 -3.97
N LEU A 62 -28.78 -1.45 -4.74
CA LEU A 62 -29.32 -0.40 -5.62
C LEU A 62 -29.93 -0.96 -6.91
N ALA A 63 -29.42 -2.09 -7.42
CA ALA A 63 -29.93 -2.74 -8.61
C ALA A 63 -31.36 -3.26 -8.44
N GLY A 64 -31.80 -3.49 -7.19
CA GLY A 64 -33.13 -4.03 -6.88
C GLY A 64 -33.29 -5.49 -7.32
N PRO A 65 -34.42 -6.15 -6.99
CA PRO A 65 -34.77 -7.45 -7.54
C PRO A 65 -35.09 -7.40 -9.04
#